data_AF-A0A954MQ12-F1
#
_entry.id   AF-A0A954MQ12-F1
#
_cell.length_a   1.000
_cell.length_b   1.000
_cell.length_c   1.000
_cell.angle_alpha   90.00
_cell.angle_beta   90.00
_cell.angle_gamma   90.00
#
_symmetry.space_group_name_H-M   'P 1'
#
loop_
_entity.id
_entity.type
_entity.pdbx_description
1 polymer ?
#
loop_
_entity_poly.entity_id
_entity_poly.type
_entity_poly.pdbx_seq_one_letter_code
_entity_poly.pdbx_strand_id
1 'polypeptide(L)'
;MDTPRCTVVPVLPISHLEIGPGYDERFRLVIWQVEEPMHPVTAQLQRMVNVLRDEAGDVSERTPEQTLLSPWANWLLLSLVRHVERQQWVGGIVETQLGVDMREMSEAGALAHPPVPQVGLVPKLSAWEYVLHGRGCCLTHRITGESIDVDFYDGSPDWIDDYFYLAYLHSLKKPEFIEQRLIALHPTLETIKLAFDELLVAGVLEKHPESKVVKPLDELQALGEDINQLNLLLKSPDRRGSVAQLLGDWMLASHSDPSHAELAEQAARCRKRRSRLLEQLFDSGKSERLALMALCDLSPERSVLLERALSKPPSGTTSAALSVVFSRPQEDWTSLVYDLLCRTDPSGEIPHPYTWTRCAEYLLQRHSHFEQIRNKIYLVGRRCLGDAAVLALEYFPGLAVDLFRRALRSDVPCDRNTAAAALAIVDQPWSHLMLLQVLEESTDQEATAECRAALLAMSHRELHAVVDQWERDHPHEPKTGPFISMSEMSLQTRETWMQQEMETLHERVIRLRPVVPPDETT
;
A
#
# COMPACT_ATOMS: atom_id res chain seq x y z
N MET A 1 -34.29 -32.71 28.27
CA MET A 1 -34.57 -31.75 27.19
C MET A 1 -33.61 -32.09 26.08
N ASP A 2 -34.09 -32.90 25.16
CA ASP A 2 -33.31 -33.51 24.08
C ASP A 2 -33.09 -32.51 22.95
N THR A 3 -31.83 -32.29 22.59
CA THR A 3 -31.40 -31.61 21.37
C THR A 3 -31.62 -32.52 20.17
N PRO A 4 -32.16 -32.02 19.04
CA PRO A 4 -32.42 -32.86 17.87
C PRO A 4 -31.10 -33.23 17.18
N ARG A 5 -30.93 -34.52 16.90
CA ARG A 5 -29.83 -35.06 16.10
C ARG A 5 -30.05 -34.67 14.63
N CYS A 6 -29.08 -33.96 14.05
CA CYS A 6 -29.02 -33.70 12.62
C CYS A 6 -28.49 -34.97 11.93
N THR A 7 -29.33 -35.59 11.12
CA THR A 7 -28.95 -36.77 10.32
C THR A 7 -28.22 -36.29 9.07
N VAL A 8 -26.90 -36.49 9.02
CA VAL A 8 -26.11 -36.28 7.80
C VAL A 8 -26.44 -37.41 6.83
N VAL A 9 -27.03 -37.08 5.67
CA VAL A 9 -27.20 -38.01 4.56
C VAL A 9 -25.85 -38.09 3.83
N PRO A 10 -25.25 -39.27 3.64
CA PRO A 10 -24.01 -39.38 2.90
C PRO A 10 -24.27 -39.15 1.40
N VAL A 11 -23.57 -38.19 0.83
CA VAL A 11 -23.43 -38.06 -0.63
C VAL A 11 -22.52 -39.19 -1.08
N LEU A 12 -23.06 -40.14 -1.86
CA LEU A 12 -22.28 -41.21 -2.47
C LEU A 12 -21.38 -40.63 -3.57
N PRO A 13 -20.12 -41.08 -3.71
CA PRO A 13 -19.28 -40.70 -4.84
C PRO A 13 -19.83 -41.34 -6.11
N ILE A 14 -20.02 -40.54 -7.16
CA ILE A 14 -20.29 -41.03 -8.51
C ILE A 14 -18.96 -41.54 -9.07
N SER A 15 -18.60 -42.77 -8.71
CA SER A 15 -17.53 -43.52 -9.34
C SER A 15 -18.03 -44.96 -9.50
N HIS A 16 -18.06 -45.43 -10.74
CA HIS A 16 -18.57 -46.73 -11.22
C HIS A 16 -20.04 -46.77 -11.64
N LEU A 17 -20.33 -46.18 -12.80
CA LEU A 17 -21.36 -46.68 -13.71
C LEU A 17 -20.65 -47.47 -14.81
N GLU A 18 -20.54 -48.79 -14.66
CA GLU A 18 -20.17 -49.67 -15.76
C GLU A 18 -21.34 -49.70 -16.76
N ILE A 19 -21.12 -49.06 -17.91
CA ILE A 19 -22.06 -49.12 -19.03
C ILE A 19 -21.83 -50.47 -19.71
N GLY A 20 -22.75 -51.41 -19.49
CA GLY A 20 -22.75 -52.70 -20.18
C GLY A 20 -22.92 -52.55 -21.70
N PRO A 21 -22.38 -53.48 -22.52
CA PRO A 21 -22.46 -53.41 -23.97
C PRO A 21 -23.89 -53.72 -24.44
N GLY A 22 -24.66 -52.67 -24.73
CA GLY A 22 -26.02 -52.84 -25.26
C GLY A 22 -26.94 -51.62 -25.23
N TYR A 23 -26.43 -50.39 -25.14
CA TYR A 23 -27.26 -49.18 -25.15
C TYR A 23 -27.26 -48.49 -26.52
N ASP A 24 -28.46 -48.41 -27.11
CA ASP A 24 -28.84 -47.77 -28.37
C ASP A 24 -28.51 -46.26 -28.36
N GLU A 25 -27.88 -45.75 -29.43
CA GLU A 25 -27.39 -44.36 -29.61
C GLU A 25 -28.51 -43.26 -29.63
N ARG A 26 -29.71 -43.56 -29.17
CA ARG A 26 -30.88 -42.66 -29.25
C ARG A 26 -31.23 -41.89 -27.99
N PHE A 27 -30.46 -42.05 -26.91
CA PHE A 27 -30.57 -41.18 -25.73
C PHE A 27 -29.47 -40.12 -25.74
N ARG A 28 -29.69 -39.02 -26.47
CA ARG A 28 -28.98 -37.76 -26.19
C ARG A 28 -29.40 -37.32 -24.79
N LEU A 29 -28.47 -37.39 -23.84
CA LEU A 29 -28.59 -36.70 -22.56
C LEU A 29 -28.75 -35.20 -22.88
N VAL A 30 -29.97 -34.68 -22.82
CA VAL A 30 -30.21 -33.24 -22.82
C VAL A 30 -29.82 -32.77 -21.43
N ILE A 31 -28.54 -32.43 -21.27
CA ILE A 31 -28.08 -31.69 -20.09
C ILE A 31 -28.75 -30.32 -20.23
N TRP A 32 -29.84 -30.11 -19.49
CA TRP A 32 -30.36 -28.78 -19.25
C TRP A 32 -29.29 -28.07 -18.42
N GLN A 33 -28.43 -27.30 -19.08
CA GLN A 33 -27.64 -26.28 -18.39
C GLN A 33 -28.67 -25.32 -17.81
N VAL A 34 -28.94 -25.47 -16.52
CA VAL A 34 -29.63 -24.43 -15.75
C VAL A 34 -28.64 -23.29 -15.72
N GLU A 35 -28.85 -22.26 -16.55
CA GLU A 35 -28.08 -21.03 -16.49
C GLU A 35 -28.23 -20.49 -15.07
N GLU A 36 -27.13 -20.48 -14.32
CA GLU A 36 -27.13 -19.87 -13.00
C GLU A 36 -27.52 -18.39 -13.17
N PRO A 37 -28.41 -17.85 -12.33
CA PRO A 37 -28.83 -16.47 -12.46
C PRO A 37 -27.63 -15.55 -12.23
N MET A 38 -27.28 -14.77 -13.26
CA MET A 38 -26.23 -13.74 -13.20
C MET A 38 -26.38 -12.83 -11.98
N HIS A 39 -25.27 -12.46 -11.35
CA HIS A 39 -25.30 -11.62 -10.16
C HIS A 39 -25.97 -10.26 -10.48
N PRO A 40 -26.83 -9.72 -9.58
CA PRO A 40 -27.55 -8.46 -9.85
C PRO A 40 -26.67 -7.27 -10.21
N VAL A 41 -25.46 -7.19 -9.64
CA VAL A 41 -24.48 -6.15 -9.96
C VAL A 41 -23.91 -6.33 -11.37
N THR A 42 -23.57 -7.56 -11.77
CA THR A 42 -23.12 -7.88 -13.13
C THR A 42 -24.20 -7.53 -14.15
N ALA A 43 -25.46 -7.90 -13.85
CA ALA A 43 -26.61 -7.53 -14.67
C ALA A 43 -26.77 -6.01 -14.81
N GLN A 44 -26.55 -5.26 -13.73
CA GLN A 44 -26.58 -3.79 -13.74
C GLN A 44 -25.46 -3.21 -14.62
N LEU A 45 -24.23 -3.70 -14.48
CA LEU A 45 -23.08 -3.25 -15.27
C LEU A 45 -23.24 -3.58 -16.76
N GLN A 46 -23.69 -4.79 -17.11
CA GLN A 46 -23.95 -5.16 -18.49
C GLN A 46 -25.03 -4.25 -19.12
N ARG A 47 -26.11 -3.97 -18.39
CA ARG A 47 -27.15 -3.02 -18.86
C ARG A 47 -26.56 -1.64 -19.09
N MET A 48 -25.71 -1.15 -18.19
CA MET A 48 -25.04 0.14 -18.34
C MET A 48 -24.16 0.18 -19.58
N VAL A 49 -23.31 -0.84 -19.79
CA VAL A 49 -22.46 -0.95 -20.98
C VAL A 49 -23.31 -0.91 -22.25
N ASN A 50 -24.41 -1.66 -22.28
CA ASN A 50 -25.30 -1.71 -23.45
C ASN A 50 -25.91 -0.34 -23.74
N VAL A 51 -26.40 0.36 -22.72
CA VAL A 51 -26.95 1.73 -22.86
C VAL A 51 -25.92 2.71 -23.43
N LEU A 52 -24.64 2.55 -23.09
CA LEU A 52 -23.58 3.45 -23.53
C LEU A 52 -23.04 3.12 -24.92
N ARG A 53 -23.18 1.87 -25.36
CA ARG A 53 -22.90 1.43 -26.74
C ARG A 53 -23.96 1.93 -27.72
N ASP A 54 -25.22 1.96 -27.29
CA ASP A 54 -26.31 2.45 -28.11
C ASP A 54 -26.25 3.98 -28.20
N GLU A 55 -25.56 4.51 -29.21
CA GLU A 55 -25.36 5.96 -29.42
C GLU A 55 -26.67 6.78 -29.46
N ALA A 56 -27.81 6.13 -29.72
CA ALA A 56 -29.14 6.71 -29.85
C ALA A 56 -30.03 6.60 -28.58
N GLY A 57 -29.56 5.95 -27.51
CA GLY A 57 -30.35 5.76 -26.29
C GLY A 57 -30.38 7.01 -25.41
N ASP A 58 -31.56 7.63 -25.28
CA ASP A 58 -31.78 8.69 -24.29
C ASP A 58 -31.71 8.10 -22.87
N VAL A 59 -30.64 8.41 -22.15
CA VAL A 59 -30.41 7.97 -20.77
C VAL A 59 -31.35 8.71 -19.80
N SER A 60 -31.97 9.82 -20.22
CA SER A 60 -32.70 10.74 -19.32
C SER A 60 -34.03 10.20 -18.80
N GLU A 61 -34.68 9.24 -19.48
CA GLU A 61 -36.00 8.74 -19.07
C GLU A 61 -35.98 7.65 -17.99
N ARG A 62 -34.81 7.14 -17.60
CA ARG A 62 -34.71 6.11 -16.57
C ARG A 62 -34.20 6.73 -15.27
N THR A 63 -35.12 7.04 -14.35
CA THR A 63 -34.76 7.21 -12.94
C THR A 63 -34.00 5.96 -12.52
N PRO A 64 -32.70 6.06 -12.17
CA PRO A 64 -31.96 4.89 -11.77
C PRO A 64 -32.63 4.31 -10.54
N GLU A 65 -33.04 3.05 -10.63
CA GLU A 65 -33.27 2.21 -9.46
C GLU A 65 -32.08 2.39 -8.51
N GLN A 66 -32.33 2.35 -7.21
CA GLN A 66 -31.27 2.50 -6.22
C GLN A 66 -30.09 1.60 -6.59
N THR A 67 -28.93 2.21 -6.87
CA THR A 67 -27.72 1.44 -7.20
C THR A 67 -27.40 0.51 -6.05
N LEU A 68 -27.06 -0.75 -6.37
CA LEU A 68 -26.77 -1.77 -5.36
C LEU A 68 -25.49 -1.44 -4.57
N LEU A 69 -24.57 -0.73 -5.21
CA LEU A 69 -23.31 -0.28 -4.65
C LEU A 69 -23.26 1.25 -4.55
N SER A 70 -22.44 1.74 -3.61
CA SER A 70 -22.05 3.14 -3.53
C SER A 70 -21.16 3.53 -4.72
N PRO A 71 -21.05 4.83 -5.06
CA PRO A 71 -20.17 5.24 -6.15
C PRO A 71 -18.70 4.88 -5.89
N TRP A 72 -18.25 4.87 -4.64
CA TRP A 72 -16.89 4.43 -4.27
C TRP A 72 -16.65 2.96 -4.65
N ALA A 73 -17.59 2.06 -4.33
CA ALA A 73 -17.50 0.65 -4.67
C ALA A 73 -17.66 0.39 -6.18
N ASN A 74 -18.56 1.10 -6.86
CA ASN A 74 -18.74 0.99 -8.30
C ASN A 74 -17.47 1.33 -9.09
N TRP A 75 -16.84 2.48 -8.81
CA TRP A 75 -15.60 2.86 -9.49
C TRP A 75 -14.44 1.94 -9.14
N LEU A 76 -14.37 1.44 -7.91
CA LEU A 76 -13.39 0.43 -7.53
C LEU A 76 -13.58 -0.85 -8.35
N LEU A 77 -14.80 -1.38 -8.44
CA LEU A 77 -15.10 -2.60 -9.19
C LEU A 77 -14.67 -2.49 -10.66
N LEU A 78 -15.02 -1.37 -11.32
CA LEU A 78 -14.58 -1.12 -12.70
C LEU A 78 -13.05 -1.10 -12.82
N SER A 79 -12.36 -0.51 -11.83
CA SER A 79 -10.90 -0.46 -11.83
C SER A 79 -10.27 -1.82 -11.54
N LEU A 80 -10.85 -2.63 -10.65
CA LEU A 80 -10.36 -3.97 -10.33
C LEU A 80 -10.48 -4.93 -11.52
N VAL A 81 -11.60 -4.89 -12.26
CA VAL A 81 -11.76 -5.71 -13.47
C VAL A 81 -10.67 -5.38 -14.49
N ARG A 82 -10.38 -4.08 -14.71
CA ARG A 82 -9.26 -3.65 -15.56
C ARG A 82 -7.89 -4.01 -14.99
N HIS A 83 -7.78 -4.11 -13.66
CA HIS A 83 -6.51 -4.49 -13.02
C HIS A 83 -6.22 -5.97 -13.22
N VAL A 84 -7.22 -6.85 -13.21
CA VAL A 84 -7.06 -8.28 -13.53
C VAL A 84 -6.39 -8.47 -14.90
N GLU A 85 -6.83 -7.75 -15.94
CA GLU A 85 -6.20 -7.82 -17.27
C GLU A 85 -4.71 -7.42 -17.24
N ARG A 86 -4.36 -6.43 -16.39
CA ARG A 86 -2.96 -6.03 -16.19
C ARG A 86 -2.17 -7.11 -15.46
N GLN A 87 -2.75 -7.77 -14.46
CA GLN A 87 -2.09 -8.88 -13.78
C GLN A 87 -1.93 -10.09 -14.72
N GLN A 88 -2.92 -10.39 -15.55
CA GLN A 88 -2.83 -11.41 -16.59
C GLN A 88 -1.71 -11.11 -17.59
N TRP A 89 -1.52 -9.84 -17.97
CA TRP A 89 -0.39 -9.41 -18.79
C TRP A 89 0.96 -9.65 -18.09
N VAL A 90 1.08 -9.36 -16.78
CA VAL A 90 2.27 -9.69 -15.98
C VAL A 90 2.51 -11.21 -15.97
N GLY A 91 1.48 -12.01 -15.68
CA GLY A 91 1.57 -13.48 -15.70
C GLY A 91 2.06 -14.01 -17.05
N GLY A 92 1.53 -13.46 -18.16
CA GLY A 92 2.00 -13.79 -19.50
C GLY A 92 3.47 -13.45 -19.75
N ILE A 93 3.99 -12.34 -19.23
CA ILE A 93 5.42 -12.00 -19.31
C ILE A 93 6.26 -12.99 -18.49
N VAL A 94 5.83 -13.26 -17.27
CA VAL A 94 6.52 -14.15 -16.32
C VAL A 94 6.66 -15.56 -16.89
N GLU A 95 5.58 -16.11 -17.45
CA GLU A 95 5.59 -17.43 -18.08
C GLU A 95 6.40 -17.43 -19.39
N THR A 96 6.08 -16.52 -20.33
CA THR A 96 6.61 -16.62 -21.71
C THR A 96 7.99 -16.01 -21.91
N GLN A 97 8.41 -15.05 -21.07
CA GLN A 97 9.66 -14.31 -21.24
C GLN A 97 10.69 -14.61 -20.14
N LEU A 98 10.23 -14.91 -18.92
CA LEU A 98 11.12 -15.26 -17.80
C LEU A 98 11.21 -16.77 -17.58
N GLY A 99 10.32 -17.57 -18.21
CA GLY A 99 10.35 -19.03 -18.13
C GLY A 99 9.94 -19.57 -16.76
N VAL A 100 9.10 -18.83 -16.04
CA VAL A 100 8.57 -19.21 -14.73
C VAL A 100 7.35 -20.12 -14.90
N ASP A 101 7.31 -21.24 -14.19
CA ASP A 101 6.06 -22.00 -14.00
C ASP A 101 5.24 -21.33 -12.88
N MET A 102 4.14 -20.67 -13.24
CA MET A 102 3.30 -19.95 -12.27
C MET A 102 2.67 -20.87 -11.23
N ARG A 103 2.39 -22.14 -11.57
CA ARG A 103 1.84 -23.10 -10.63
C ARG A 103 2.90 -23.45 -9.59
N GLU A 104 4.10 -23.80 -10.04
CA GLU A 104 5.23 -24.08 -9.13
C GLU A 104 5.53 -22.87 -8.24
N MET A 105 5.51 -21.66 -8.81
CA MET A 105 5.70 -20.40 -8.06
C MET A 105 4.60 -20.15 -7.04
N SER A 106 3.34 -20.44 -7.35
CA SER A 106 2.24 -20.29 -6.39
C SER A 106 2.33 -21.26 -5.20
N GLU A 107 2.83 -22.48 -5.44
CA GLU A 107 2.94 -23.56 -4.43
C GLU A 107 4.23 -23.43 -3.59
N ALA A 108 5.38 -23.20 -4.22
CA ALA A 108 6.70 -23.20 -3.57
C ALA A 108 7.30 -21.80 -3.35
N GLY A 109 6.66 -20.75 -3.87
CA GLY A 109 7.13 -19.37 -3.73
C GLY A 109 8.55 -19.18 -4.26
N ALA A 110 9.42 -18.60 -3.43
CA ALA A 110 10.76 -18.20 -3.81
C ALA A 110 11.65 -19.37 -4.27
N LEU A 111 11.30 -20.59 -3.85
CA LEU A 111 12.02 -21.81 -4.20
C LEU A 111 11.77 -22.26 -5.65
N ALA A 112 10.71 -21.77 -6.29
CA ALA A 112 10.40 -22.03 -7.69
C ALA A 112 10.89 -20.92 -8.63
N HIS A 113 11.71 -19.99 -8.13
CA HIS A 113 12.27 -18.96 -9.00
C HIS A 113 13.21 -19.60 -10.03
N PRO A 114 13.11 -19.21 -11.32
CA PRO A 114 14.00 -19.72 -12.35
C PRO A 114 15.44 -19.27 -12.09
N PRO A 115 16.44 -19.94 -12.70
CA PRO A 115 17.86 -19.62 -12.54
C PRO A 115 18.26 -18.36 -13.34
N VAL A 116 17.44 -17.31 -13.30
CA VAL A 116 17.68 -15.99 -13.89
C VAL A 116 17.91 -14.97 -12.76
N PRO A 117 18.49 -13.79 -13.05
CA PRO A 117 18.58 -12.73 -12.05
C PRO A 117 17.20 -12.41 -11.47
N GLN A 118 17.11 -12.19 -10.16
CA GLN A 118 15.83 -11.85 -9.50
C GLN A 118 15.30 -10.47 -9.89
N VAL A 119 16.20 -9.59 -10.33
CA VAL A 119 15.88 -8.25 -10.82
C VAL A 119 16.53 -8.09 -12.20
N GLY A 120 15.81 -7.53 -13.16
CA GLY A 120 16.36 -7.31 -14.50
C GLY A 120 15.39 -6.66 -15.47
N LEU A 121 15.87 -6.38 -16.68
CA LEU A 121 15.02 -5.87 -17.75
C LEU A 121 14.17 -6.98 -18.33
N VAL A 122 12.90 -6.68 -18.61
CA VAL A 122 12.01 -7.64 -19.28
C VAL A 122 12.51 -7.87 -20.72
N PRO A 123 12.80 -9.11 -21.14
CA PRO A 123 13.29 -9.40 -22.48
C PRO A 123 12.40 -8.83 -23.58
N LYS A 124 12.94 -8.13 -24.59
CA LYS A 124 12.17 -7.48 -25.67
C LYS A 124 11.22 -6.34 -25.22
N LEU A 125 11.06 -6.09 -23.93
CA LEU A 125 10.28 -4.99 -23.35
C LEU A 125 11.15 -4.14 -22.41
N SER A 126 12.32 -3.70 -22.88
CA SER A 126 13.32 -2.97 -22.08
C SER A 126 12.89 -1.66 -21.39
N ALA A 127 11.67 -1.18 -21.70
CA ALA A 127 11.01 -0.11 -20.95
C ALA A 127 10.52 -0.57 -19.57
N TRP A 128 10.45 -1.88 -19.32
CA TRP A 128 10.00 -2.52 -18.10
C TRP A 128 11.15 -3.27 -17.43
N GLU A 129 11.16 -3.20 -16.11
CA GLU A 129 12.03 -3.95 -15.22
C GLU A 129 11.16 -4.92 -14.40
N TYR A 130 11.65 -6.14 -14.17
CA TYR A 130 11.00 -7.12 -13.34
C TYR A 130 11.74 -7.29 -12.02
N VAL A 131 10.99 -7.59 -10.96
CA VAL A 131 11.48 -8.02 -9.66
C VAL A 131 10.69 -9.26 -9.26
N LEU A 132 11.32 -10.44 -9.35
CA LEU A 132 10.78 -11.67 -8.79
C LEU A 132 10.89 -11.64 -7.27
N HIS A 133 9.81 -11.97 -6.58
CA HIS A 133 9.76 -12.00 -5.12
C HIS A 133 8.79 -13.08 -4.66
N GLY A 134 8.86 -13.47 -3.40
CA GLY A 134 7.82 -14.29 -2.75
C GLY A 134 7.23 -15.38 -3.65
N ARG A 135 5.99 -15.19 -4.09
CA ARG A 135 5.27 -16.05 -5.04
C ARG A 135 4.82 -15.27 -6.27
N GLY A 136 5.52 -14.21 -6.61
CA GLY A 136 5.03 -13.14 -7.44
C GLY A 136 6.11 -12.44 -8.26
N CYS A 137 5.68 -11.42 -8.97
CA CYS A 137 6.52 -10.58 -9.80
C CYS A 137 5.97 -9.15 -9.82
N CYS A 138 6.87 -8.19 -9.59
CA CYS A 138 6.59 -6.79 -9.78
C CYS A 138 7.20 -6.30 -11.09
N LEU A 139 6.39 -5.71 -11.98
CA LEU A 139 6.87 -5.02 -13.18
C LEU A 139 6.79 -3.51 -12.99
N THR A 140 7.92 -2.83 -13.14
CA THR A 140 8.02 -1.37 -13.07
C THR A 140 8.44 -0.77 -14.41
N HIS A 141 7.65 0.15 -14.94
CA HIS A 141 7.98 0.89 -16.15
C HIS A 141 9.04 1.95 -15.85
N ARG A 142 10.22 1.84 -16.44
CA ARG A 142 11.41 2.65 -16.11
C ARG A 142 11.26 4.16 -16.34
N ILE A 143 10.40 4.56 -17.28
CA ILE A 143 10.13 5.99 -17.58
C ILE A 143 8.97 6.54 -16.72
N THR A 144 7.81 5.89 -16.73
CA THR A 144 6.62 6.38 -16.03
C THR A 144 6.67 6.08 -14.54
N GLY A 145 7.43 5.09 -14.09
CA GLY A 145 7.43 4.60 -12.71
C GLY A 145 6.18 3.80 -12.36
N GLU A 146 5.30 3.52 -13.33
CA GLU A 146 4.12 2.68 -13.14
C GLU A 146 4.55 1.28 -12.72
N SER A 147 3.93 0.75 -11.66
CA SER A 147 4.30 -0.51 -11.03
C SER A 147 3.09 -1.42 -10.90
N ILE A 148 3.19 -2.65 -11.42
CA ILE A 148 2.15 -3.68 -11.32
C ILE A 148 2.78 -4.85 -10.58
N ASP A 149 2.30 -5.08 -9.36
CA ASP A 149 2.80 -6.13 -8.47
C ASP A 149 1.75 -7.22 -8.32
N VAL A 150 2.15 -8.47 -8.55
CA VAL A 150 1.26 -9.63 -8.67
C VAL A 150 1.83 -10.80 -7.91
N ASP A 151 1.05 -11.34 -6.97
CA ASP A 151 1.29 -12.66 -6.38
C ASP A 151 0.44 -13.70 -7.12
N PHE A 152 1.02 -14.88 -7.36
CA PHE A 152 0.32 -15.98 -8.00
C PHE A 152 -0.32 -16.90 -6.94
N TYR A 153 -1.59 -17.22 -7.12
CA TYR A 153 -2.32 -18.19 -6.30
C TYR A 153 -3.06 -19.15 -7.21
N ASP A 154 -3.05 -20.44 -6.87
CA ASP A 154 -3.64 -21.51 -7.68
C ASP A 154 -3.15 -21.52 -9.15
N GLY A 155 -1.88 -21.13 -9.36
CA GLY A 155 -1.29 -20.96 -10.69
C GLY A 155 -1.87 -19.81 -11.53
N SER A 156 -2.60 -18.88 -10.91
CA SER A 156 -3.28 -17.78 -11.59
C SER A 156 -2.80 -16.40 -11.09
N PRO A 157 -2.72 -15.39 -11.98
CA PRO A 157 -2.37 -14.01 -11.63
C PRO A 157 -3.59 -13.13 -11.27
N ASP A 158 -4.83 -13.64 -11.28
CA ASP A 158 -6.06 -12.84 -11.14
C ASP A 158 -6.43 -12.47 -9.69
N TRP A 159 -5.61 -12.87 -8.72
CA TRP A 159 -5.81 -12.54 -7.31
C TRP A 159 -5.19 -11.18 -6.98
N ILE A 160 -6.01 -10.31 -6.39
CA ILE A 160 -5.66 -8.94 -6.07
C ILE A 160 -5.37 -8.83 -4.57
N ASP A 161 -4.14 -8.42 -4.25
CA ASP A 161 -3.81 -7.93 -2.92
C ASP A 161 -4.12 -6.43 -2.82
N ASP A 162 -4.84 -6.03 -1.77
CA ASP A 162 -5.24 -4.64 -1.57
C ASP A 162 -4.04 -3.69 -1.41
N TYR A 163 -2.92 -4.15 -0.85
CA TYR A 163 -1.71 -3.36 -0.70
C TYR A 163 -1.02 -3.14 -2.06
N PHE A 164 -0.88 -4.19 -2.87
CA PHE A 164 -0.29 -4.08 -4.22
C PHE A 164 -1.14 -3.21 -5.14
N TYR A 165 -2.46 -3.34 -5.07
CA TYR A 165 -3.35 -2.49 -5.86
C TYR A 165 -3.25 -1.01 -5.46
N LEU A 166 -3.13 -0.71 -4.16
CA LEU A 166 -2.89 0.67 -3.71
C LEU A 166 -1.52 1.20 -4.17
N ALA A 167 -0.47 0.38 -4.13
CA ALA A 167 0.85 0.73 -4.65
C ALA A 167 0.80 1.04 -6.16
N TYR A 168 0.06 0.23 -6.93
CA TYR A 168 -0.21 0.50 -8.34
C TYR A 168 -0.86 1.88 -8.52
N LEU A 169 -1.95 2.20 -7.80
CA LEU A 169 -2.59 3.51 -7.91
C LEU A 169 -1.66 4.67 -7.55
N HIS A 170 -0.80 4.51 -6.54
CA HIS A 170 0.22 5.49 -6.18
C HIS A 170 1.29 5.69 -7.28
N SER A 171 1.60 4.64 -8.04
CA SER A 171 2.60 4.68 -9.11
C SER A 171 2.14 5.43 -10.37
N LEU A 172 0.83 5.64 -10.53
CA LEU A 172 0.25 6.25 -11.74
C LEU A 172 0.54 7.75 -11.82
N LYS A 173 1.46 8.15 -12.70
CA LYS A 173 1.69 9.58 -13.03
C LYS A 173 0.56 10.20 -13.85
N LYS A 174 -0.11 9.38 -14.68
CA LYS A 174 -1.21 9.78 -15.57
C LYS A 174 -2.28 8.68 -15.58
N PRO A 175 -3.04 8.53 -14.48
CA PRO A 175 -4.12 7.54 -14.41
C PRO A 175 -5.12 7.76 -15.55
N GLU A 176 -5.77 6.70 -16.03
CA GLU A 176 -6.90 6.84 -16.96
C GLU A 176 -8.18 7.26 -16.20
N PHE A 177 -9.29 7.50 -16.90
CA PHE A 177 -10.43 8.18 -16.28
C PHE A 177 -11.04 7.40 -15.09
N ILE A 178 -11.18 6.09 -15.20
CA ILE A 178 -11.69 5.24 -14.10
C ILE A 178 -10.80 5.38 -12.86
N GLU A 179 -9.48 5.19 -13.01
CA GLU A 179 -8.53 5.32 -11.90
C GLU A 179 -8.46 6.77 -11.38
N GLN A 180 -8.49 7.79 -12.25
CA GLN A 180 -8.58 9.21 -11.86
C GLN A 180 -9.80 9.46 -10.97
N ARG A 181 -10.95 8.91 -11.36
CA ARG A 181 -12.19 9.13 -10.62
C ARG A 181 -12.18 8.42 -9.28
N LEU A 182 -11.66 7.19 -9.24
CA LEU A 182 -11.46 6.45 -7.99
C LEU A 182 -10.55 7.22 -7.03
N ILE A 183 -9.41 7.71 -7.51
CA ILE A 183 -8.47 8.55 -6.72
C ILE A 183 -9.17 9.82 -6.23
N ALA A 184 -9.96 10.49 -7.07
CA ALA A 184 -10.69 11.69 -6.69
C ALA A 184 -11.77 11.43 -5.61
N LEU A 185 -12.32 10.23 -5.56
CA LEU A 185 -13.27 9.81 -4.52
C LEU A 185 -12.58 9.38 -3.22
N HIS A 186 -11.30 9.05 -3.29
CA HIS A 186 -10.45 8.62 -2.16
C HIS A 186 -9.16 9.46 -2.10
N PRO A 187 -9.22 10.76 -1.75
CA PRO A 187 -8.02 11.59 -1.61
C PRO A 187 -6.94 10.94 -0.73
N THR A 188 -7.37 10.28 0.35
CA THR A 188 -6.57 9.27 1.04
C THR A 188 -6.81 7.89 0.42
N LEU A 189 -5.89 7.40 -0.40
CA LEU A 189 -6.04 6.14 -1.13
C LEU A 189 -6.29 4.92 -0.24
N GLU A 190 -5.71 4.85 0.96
CA GLU A 190 -5.96 3.75 1.90
C GLU A 190 -7.45 3.54 2.21
N THR A 191 -8.28 4.58 2.09
CA THR A 191 -9.73 4.50 2.32
C THR A 191 -10.47 3.67 1.27
N ILE A 192 -9.83 3.30 0.16
CA ILE A 192 -10.33 2.34 -0.84
C ILE A 192 -10.62 0.98 -0.19
N LYS A 193 -9.93 0.60 0.88
CA LYS A 193 -10.22 -0.63 1.63
C LYS A 193 -11.67 -0.70 2.14
N LEU A 194 -12.29 0.45 2.45
CA LEU A 194 -13.71 0.51 2.81
C LEU A 194 -14.65 0.15 1.64
N ALA A 195 -14.21 0.41 0.39
CA ALA A 195 -14.93 0.02 -0.81
C ALA A 195 -14.68 -1.47 -1.14
N PHE A 196 -13.49 -2.01 -0.87
CA PHE A 196 -13.26 -3.47 -0.91
C PHE A 196 -14.19 -4.21 0.04
N ASP A 197 -14.33 -3.74 1.29
CA ASP A 197 -15.26 -4.32 2.26
C ASP A 197 -16.71 -4.30 1.75
N GLU A 198 -17.12 -3.21 1.11
CA GLU A 198 -18.45 -3.09 0.50
C GLU A 198 -18.66 -4.10 -0.65
N LEU A 199 -17.66 -4.29 -1.51
CA LEU A 199 -17.70 -5.25 -2.61
C LEU A 199 -17.71 -6.71 -2.12
N LEU A 200 -16.95 -7.03 -1.08
CA LEU A 200 -16.99 -8.35 -0.42
C LEU A 200 -18.37 -8.64 0.18
N VAL A 201 -18.96 -7.67 0.90
CA VAL A 201 -20.31 -7.80 1.47
C VAL A 201 -21.37 -7.95 0.39
N ALA A 202 -21.18 -7.28 -0.75
CA ALA A 202 -22.07 -7.40 -1.91
C ALA A 202 -21.89 -8.71 -2.69
N GLY A 203 -20.92 -9.55 -2.34
CA GLY A 203 -20.69 -10.85 -2.98
C GLY A 203 -20.12 -10.76 -4.39
N VAL A 204 -19.55 -9.61 -4.79
CA VAL A 204 -18.96 -9.43 -6.14
C VAL A 204 -17.45 -9.66 -6.18
N LEU A 205 -16.85 -9.91 -5.01
CA LEU A 205 -15.48 -10.37 -4.86
C LEU A 205 -15.46 -11.74 -4.19
N GLU A 206 -14.70 -12.67 -4.76
CA GLU A 206 -14.33 -13.93 -4.14
C GLU A 206 -13.07 -13.73 -3.29
N LYS A 207 -13.04 -14.34 -2.10
CA LYS A 207 -11.88 -14.30 -1.21
C LYS A 207 -11.14 -15.62 -1.25
N HIS A 208 -9.82 -15.57 -1.41
CA HIS A 208 -8.99 -16.77 -1.37
C HIS A 208 -9.06 -17.44 0.01
N PRO A 209 -9.18 -18.78 0.10
CA PRO A 209 -9.37 -19.48 1.38
C PRO A 209 -8.19 -19.33 2.34
N GLU A 210 -6.97 -19.24 1.82
CA GLU A 210 -5.74 -19.24 2.62
C GLU A 210 -5.02 -17.89 2.67
N SER A 211 -5.59 -16.85 2.04
CA SER A 211 -4.94 -15.53 1.92
C SER A 211 -5.94 -14.39 2.06
N LYS A 212 -5.45 -13.15 2.14
CA LYS A 212 -6.27 -11.94 2.18
C LYS A 212 -6.66 -11.42 0.79
N VAL A 213 -6.07 -11.99 -0.26
CA VAL A 213 -6.32 -11.58 -1.65
C VAL A 213 -7.75 -11.91 -2.08
N VAL A 214 -8.22 -11.15 -3.06
CA VAL A 214 -9.58 -11.22 -3.59
C VAL A 214 -9.57 -11.19 -5.10
N LYS A 215 -10.59 -11.73 -5.76
CA LYS A 215 -10.78 -11.58 -7.21
C LYS A 215 -12.22 -11.17 -7.53
N PRO A 216 -12.48 -10.35 -8.55
CA PRO A 216 -13.83 -10.18 -9.09
C PRO A 216 -14.40 -11.52 -9.57
N LEU A 217 -15.72 -11.71 -9.47
CA LEU A 217 -16.38 -12.89 -10.04
C LEU A 217 -16.04 -13.05 -11.53
N ASP A 218 -15.92 -14.28 -12.01
CA ASP A 218 -15.53 -14.57 -13.40
C ASP A 218 -16.46 -13.88 -14.43
N GLU A 219 -17.78 -13.80 -14.14
CA GLU A 219 -18.74 -13.08 -14.99
C GLU A 219 -18.53 -11.55 -15.02
N LEU A 220 -17.92 -10.96 -13.99
CA LEU A 220 -17.51 -9.56 -13.98
C LEU A 220 -16.19 -9.37 -14.73
N GLN A 221 -15.25 -10.31 -14.59
CA GLN A 221 -14.01 -10.31 -15.36
C GLN A 221 -14.28 -10.40 -16.86
N ALA A 222 -15.31 -11.15 -17.27
CA ALA A 222 -15.76 -11.23 -18.66
C ALA A 222 -16.20 -9.89 -19.26
N LEU A 223 -16.46 -8.86 -18.43
CA LEU A 223 -16.77 -7.49 -18.87
C LEU A 223 -15.52 -6.63 -19.10
N GLY A 224 -14.29 -7.18 -19.01
CA GLY A 224 -13.05 -6.43 -19.12
C GLY A 224 -12.95 -5.54 -20.37
N GLU A 225 -13.15 -6.12 -21.56
CA GLU A 225 -13.13 -5.38 -22.82
C GLU A 225 -14.23 -4.31 -22.87
N ASP A 226 -15.43 -4.64 -22.39
CA ASP A 226 -16.56 -3.71 -22.32
C ASP A 226 -16.24 -2.50 -21.43
N ILE A 227 -15.57 -2.73 -20.29
CA ILE A 227 -15.14 -1.70 -19.36
C ILE A 227 -13.95 -0.88 -19.93
N ASN A 228 -13.07 -1.50 -20.73
CA ASN A 228 -12.03 -0.78 -21.47
C ASN A 228 -12.62 0.19 -22.48
N GLN A 229 -13.61 -0.25 -23.26
CA GLN A 229 -14.32 0.61 -24.19
C GLN A 229 -15.07 1.73 -23.46
N LEU A 230 -15.70 1.44 -22.33
CA LEU A 230 -16.31 2.45 -21.46
C LEU A 230 -15.29 3.53 -21.04
N ASN A 231 -14.09 3.13 -20.60
CA ASN A 231 -13.03 4.06 -20.21
C ASN A 231 -12.60 4.99 -21.36
N LEU A 232 -12.57 4.46 -22.60
CA LEU A 232 -12.30 5.27 -23.79
C LEU A 232 -13.42 6.29 -24.06
N LEU A 233 -14.69 5.91 -23.91
CA LEU A 233 -15.83 6.82 -24.05
C LEU A 233 -15.82 7.93 -23.01
N LEU A 234 -15.38 7.63 -21.79
CA LEU A 234 -15.25 8.59 -20.68
C LEU A 234 -14.18 9.67 -20.91
N LYS A 235 -13.36 9.57 -21.97
CA LYS A 235 -12.50 10.66 -22.42
C LYS A 235 -13.35 11.88 -22.85
N SER A 236 -14.56 11.67 -23.38
CA SER A 236 -15.50 12.75 -23.72
C SER A 236 -16.24 13.28 -22.49
N PRO A 237 -16.16 14.60 -22.17
CA PRO A 237 -16.86 15.19 -21.03
C PRO A 237 -18.37 14.94 -21.03
N ASP A 238 -19.01 14.99 -22.19
CA ASP A 238 -20.47 14.87 -22.32
C ASP A 238 -20.99 13.49 -21.87
N ARG A 239 -20.17 12.45 -22.03
CA ARG A 239 -20.51 11.08 -21.62
C ARG A 239 -20.32 10.86 -20.11
N ARG A 240 -19.45 11.64 -19.45
CA ARG A 240 -19.13 11.46 -18.02
C ARG A 240 -20.35 11.65 -17.13
N GLY A 241 -21.18 12.65 -17.43
CA GLY A 241 -22.39 12.95 -16.65
C GLY A 241 -23.38 11.77 -16.66
N SER A 242 -23.65 11.20 -17.84
CA SER A 242 -24.59 10.08 -17.98
C SER A 242 -24.06 8.80 -17.31
N VAL A 243 -22.78 8.47 -17.49
CA VAL A 243 -22.16 7.32 -16.82
C VAL A 243 -22.17 7.51 -15.30
N ALA A 244 -21.86 8.71 -14.83
CA ALA A 244 -21.88 9.03 -13.41
C ALA A 244 -23.27 8.80 -12.79
N GLN A 245 -24.35 9.17 -13.48
CA GLN A 245 -25.72 8.89 -13.03
C GLN A 245 -26.00 7.39 -12.96
N LEU A 246 -25.60 6.62 -13.96
CA LEU A 246 -25.78 5.15 -13.99
C LEU A 246 -25.00 4.43 -12.87
N LEU A 247 -23.85 4.96 -12.47
CA LEU A 247 -23.03 4.47 -11.37
C LEU A 247 -23.43 5.05 -9.99
N GLY A 248 -24.46 5.90 -9.93
CA GLY A 248 -24.87 6.58 -8.70
C GLY A 248 -23.85 7.59 -8.16
N ASP A 249 -22.89 8.01 -9.00
CA ASP A 249 -21.93 9.07 -8.72
C ASP A 249 -22.54 10.45 -9.00
N TRP A 250 -23.49 10.80 -8.14
CA TRP A 250 -24.21 12.06 -8.20
C TRP A 250 -23.28 13.29 -8.09
N MET A 251 -22.09 13.13 -7.50
CA MET A 251 -21.11 14.20 -7.37
C MET A 251 -20.49 14.54 -8.73
N LEU A 252 -20.09 13.53 -9.51
CA LEU A 252 -19.58 13.75 -10.87
C LEU A 252 -20.70 14.19 -11.82
N ALA A 253 -21.90 13.61 -11.69
CA ALA A 253 -23.06 14.02 -12.48
C ALA A 253 -23.41 15.50 -12.25
N SER A 254 -23.53 15.93 -10.99
CA SER A 254 -23.81 17.33 -10.64
C SER A 254 -22.69 18.28 -11.05
N HIS A 255 -21.44 17.83 -11.07
CA HIS A 255 -20.33 18.66 -11.58
C HIS A 255 -20.38 18.81 -13.10
N SER A 256 -20.86 17.79 -13.81
CA SER A 256 -20.98 17.79 -15.27
C SER A 256 -22.16 18.62 -15.76
N ASP A 257 -23.24 18.71 -14.97
CA ASP A 257 -24.37 19.62 -15.22
C ASP A 257 -24.75 20.38 -13.93
N PRO A 258 -24.06 21.51 -13.64
CA PRO A 258 -24.34 22.33 -12.47
C PRO A 258 -25.71 23.02 -12.51
N SER A 259 -26.36 23.10 -13.67
CA SER A 259 -27.64 23.78 -13.84
C SER A 259 -28.82 22.95 -13.33
N HIS A 260 -28.64 21.63 -13.20
CA HIS A 260 -29.67 20.70 -12.78
C HIS A 260 -29.75 20.57 -11.25
N ALA A 261 -30.62 21.35 -10.62
CA ALA A 261 -30.76 21.41 -9.15
C ALA A 261 -30.99 20.04 -8.48
N GLU A 262 -31.71 19.12 -9.15
CA GLU A 262 -31.94 17.77 -8.63
C GLU A 262 -30.63 16.96 -8.49
N LEU A 263 -29.68 17.10 -9.42
CA LEU A 263 -28.39 16.40 -9.34
C LEU A 263 -27.58 16.89 -8.15
N ALA A 264 -27.59 18.20 -7.87
CA ALA A 264 -26.94 18.76 -6.70
C ALA A 264 -27.57 18.25 -5.39
N GLU A 265 -28.89 18.09 -5.35
CA GLU A 265 -29.60 17.54 -4.21
C GLU A 265 -29.27 16.04 -4.00
N GLN A 266 -29.22 15.25 -5.08
CA GLN A 266 -28.77 13.85 -5.02
C GLN A 266 -27.31 13.73 -4.56
N ALA A 267 -26.43 14.62 -5.03
CA ALA A 267 -25.03 14.67 -4.58
C ALA A 267 -24.94 14.96 -3.08
N ALA A 268 -25.73 15.90 -2.58
CA ALA A 268 -25.80 16.20 -1.15
C ALA A 268 -26.35 15.02 -0.33
N ARG A 269 -27.39 14.33 -0.82
CA ARG A 269 -27.91 13.09 -0.21
C ARG A 269 -26.86 11.98 -0.16
N CYS A 270 -26.14 11.77 -1.26
CA CYS A 270 -25.09 10.77 -1.37
C CYS A 270 -23.96 11.04 -0.35
N ARG A 271 -23.45 12.28 -0.29
CA ARG A 271 -22.46 12.69 0.71
C ARG A 271 -22.96 12.49 2.13
N LYS A 272 -24.21 12.87 2.42
CA LYS A 272 -24.81 12.69 3.76
C LYS A 272 -24.93 11.21 4.13
N ARG A 273 -25.32 10.34 3.21
CA ARG A 273 -25.37 8.88 3.43
C ARG A 273 -23.98 8.32 3.73
N ARG A 274 -22.97 8.68 2.92
CA ARG A 274 -21.58 8.27 3.14
C ARG A 274 -21.06 8.75 4.49
N SER A 275 -21.28 10.02 4.84
CA SER A 275 -20.90 10.58 6.14
C SER A 275 -21.47 9.78 7.31
N ARG A 276 -22.77 9.46 7.29
CA ARG A 276 -23.41 8.68 8.37
C ARG A 276 -22.82 7.28 8.49
N LEU A 277 -22.56 6.61 7.38
CA LEU A 277 -21.93 5.29 7.38
C LEU A 277 -20.54 5.36 8.01
N LEU A 278 -19.72 6.34 7.61
CA LEU A 278 -18.38 6.51 8.14
C LEU A 278 -18.39 6.90 9.63
N GLU A 279 -19.32 7.75 10.07
CA GLU A 279 -19.53 8.06 11.50
C GLU A 279 -19.86 6.80 12.30
N GLN A 280 -20.75 5.94 11.79
CA GLN A 280 -21.08 4.67 12.44
C GLN A 280 -19.87 3.72 12.53
N LEU A 281 -19.05 3.63 11.47
CA LEU A 281 -17.82 2.84 11.49
C LEU A 281 -16.84 3.39 12.55
N PHE A 282 -16.61 4.70 12.56
CA PHE A 282 -15.77 5.38 13.53
C PHE A 282 -16.26 5.20 14.98
N ASP A 283 -17.57 5.33 15.22
CA ASP A 283 -18.17 5.18 16.55
C ASP A 283 -18.16 3.73 17.05
N SER A 284 -18.30 2.76 16.14
CA SER A 284 -18.26 1.33 16.49
C SER A 284 -16.84 0.79 16.72
N GLY A 285 -15.80 1.58 16.41
CA GLY A 285 -14.40 1.14 16.42
C GLY A 285 -14.01 0.23 15.26
N LYS A 286 -14.94 -0.13 14.36
CA LYS A 286 -14.65 -0.95 13.17
C LYS A 286 -14.00 -0.08 12.09
N SER A 287 -12.80 -0.47 11.66
CA SER A 287 -12.04 0.28 10.66
C SER A 287 -11.90 1.77 11.02
N GLU A 288 -11.79 2.07 12.32
CA GLU A 288 -11.87 3.43 12.86
C GLU A 288 -10.89 4.39 12.19
N ARG A 289 -9.63 3.95 12.02
CA ARG A 289 -8.58 4.69 11.30
C ARG A 289 -9.06 5.15 9.91
N LEU A 290 -9.54 4.20 9.10
CA LEU A 290 -9.96 4.46 7.72
C LEU A 290 -11.22 5.33 7.68
N ALA A 291 -12.15 5.10 8.60
CA ALA A 291 -13.36 5.90 8.72
C ALA A 291 -13.04 7.37 9.05
N LEU A 292 -12.11 7.61 9.98
CA LEU A 292 -11.64 8.97 10.31
C LEU A 292 -11.04 9.68 9.10
N MET A 293 -10.14 9.02 8.37
CA MET A 293 -9.51 9.59 7.17
C MET A 293 -10.56 9.93 6.11
N ALA A 294 -11.46 9.00 5.81
CA ALA A 294 -12.52 9.21 4.84
C ALA A 294 -13.51 10.32 5.24
N LEU A 295 -13.78 10.50 6.54
CA LEU A 295 -14.60 11.61 7.05
C LEU A 295 -13.90 12.96 6.84
N CYS A 296 -12.59 13.01 7.07
CA CYS A 296 -11.79 14.22 6.87
C CYS A 296 -11.65 14.57 5.38
N ASP A 297 -11.56 13.57 4.50
CA ASP A 297 -11.57 13.77 3.05
C ASP A 297 -12.93 14.30 2.55
N LEU A 298 -14.03 13.75 3.08
CA LEU A 298 -15.39 14.11 2.69
C LEU A 298 -15.83 15.48 3.23
N SER A 299 -15.32 15.88 4.40
CA SER A 299 -15.71 17.09 5.12
C SER A 299 -14.53 17.61 5.96
N PRO A 300 -13.62 18.39 5.34
CA PRO A 300 -12.41 18.87 6.00
C PRO A 300 -12.67 19.67 7.29
N GLU A 301 -13.79 20.36 7.42
CA GLU A 301 -14.14 21.21 8.57
C GLU A 301 -14.40 20.47 9.90
N ARG A 302 -14.25 19.14 9.96
CA ARG A 302 -14.60 18.30 11.11
C ARG A 302 -13.53 18.21 12.20
N SER A 303 -13.05 19.35 12.70
CA SER A 303 -12.03 19.40 13.76
C SER A 303 -12.41 18.60 15.01
N VAL A 304 -13.70 18.55 15.39
CA VAL A 304 -14.19 17.78 16.56
C VAL A 304 -13.84 16.29 16.47
N LEU A 305 -13.83 15.68 15.28
CA LEU A 305 -13.47 14.27 15.12
C LEU A 305 -11.96 14.06 15.33
N LEU A 306 -11.13 15.00 14.87
CA LEU A 306 -9.68 14.96 15.08
C LEU A 306 -9.33 15.17 16.55
N GLU A 307 -9.99 16.11 17.23
CA GLU A 307 -9.85 16.33 18.68
C GLU A 307 -10.16 15.04 19.45
N ARG A 308 -11.30 14.42 19.13
CA ARG A 308 -11.72 13.16 19.74
C ARG A 308 -10.72 12.04 19.44
N ALA A 309 -10.19 11.96 18.23
CA ALA A 309 -9.22 10.94 17.84
C ALA A 309 -7.87 11.13 18.55
N LEU A 310 -7.32 12.34 18.56
CA LEU A 310 -6.05 12.67 19.23
C LEU A 310 -6.14 12.50 20.75
N SER A 311 -7.33 12.67 21.34
CA SER A 311 -7.56 12.45 22.77
C SER A 311 -7.54 10.98 23.18
N LYS A 312 -7.58 10.02 22.25
CA LYS A 312 -7.53 8.58 22.54
C LYS A 312 -6.11 8.10 22.89
N PRO A 313 -5.97 6.89 23.48
CA PRO A 313 -4.67 6.23 23.61
C PRO A 313 -3.96 6.07 22.24
N PRO A 314 -2.61 6.05 22.22
CA PRO A 314 -1.85 5.83 21.00
C PRO A 314 -2.29 4.58 20.23
N SER A 315 -2.61 4.75 18.96
CA SER A 315 -3.20 3.75 18.07
C SER A 315 -3.03 4.13 16.60
N GLY A 316 -3.41 3.23 15.70
CA GLY A 316 -3.50 3.52 14.26
C GLY A 316 -4.43 4.71 13.95
N THR A 317 -5.48 4.90 14.74
CA THR A 317 -6.40 6.05 14.64
C THR A 317 -5.72 7.36 15.01
N THR A 318 -4.96 7.42 16.11
CA THR A 318 -4.19 8.64 16.46
C THR A 318 -3.11 8.96 15.42
N SER A 319 -2.48 7.94 14.84
CA SER A 319 -1.51 8.10 13.75
C SER A 319 -2.17 8.72 12.50
N ALA A 320 -3.35 8.25 12.10
CA ALA A 320 -4.10 8.86 11.00
C ALA A 320 -4.55 10.30 11.32
N ALA A 321 -5.01 10.56 12.56
CA ALA A 321 -5.38 11.90 12.99
C ALA A 321 -4.18 12.87 12.89
N LEU A 322 -2.99 12.44 13.31
CA LEU A 322 -1.77 13.21 13.14
C LEU A 322 -1.48 13.51 11.65
N SER A 323 -1.57 12.53 10.76
CA SER A 323 -1.36 12.76 9.32
C SER A 323 -2.32 13.81 8.75
N VAL A 324 -3.59 13.82 9.17
CA VAL A 324 -4.56 14.86 8.77
C VAL A 324 -4.22 16.22 9.39
N VAL A 325 -3.75 16.26 10.63
CA VAL A 325 -3.31 17.52 11.26
C VAL A 325 -2.07 18.11 10.59
N PHE A 326 -1.13 17.27 10.16
CA PHE A 326 0.05 17.70 9.40
C PHE A 326 -0.29 18.35 8.06
N SER A 327 -1.37 17.91 7.40
CA SER A 327 -1.83 18.53 6.15
C SER A 327 -2.64 19.82 6.36
N ARG A 328 -2.81 20.27 7.61
CA ARG A 328 -3.54 21.49 8.00
C ARG A 328 -2.64 22.49 8.74
N PRO A 329 -1.66 23.09 8.05
CA PRO A 329 -0.69 23.98 8.69
C PRO A 329 -1.30 25.27 9.25
N GLN A 330 -2.52 25.64 8.85
CA GLN A 330 -3.18 26.86 9.33
C GLN A 330 -3.91 26.71 10.67
N GLU A 331 -4.23 25.48 11.07
CA GLU A 331 -4.92 25.20 12.33
C GLU A 331 -3.89 24.95 13.44
N ASP A 332 -4.16 25.38 14.68
CA ASP A 332 -3.27 25.13 15.81
C ASP A 332 -3.72 23.90 16.61
N TRP A 333 -2.92 22.83 16.52
CA TRP A 333 -3.14 21.57 17.23
C TRP A 333 -2.08 21.31 18.30
N THR A 334 -1.22 22.30 18.61
CA THR A 334 -0.02 22.11 19.44
C THR A 334 -0.34 21.52 20.82
N SER A 335 -1.39 21.98 21.50
CA SER A 335 -1.79 21.42 22.80
C SER A 335 -2.16 19.93 22.72
N LEU A 336 -3.03 19.55 21.77
CA LEU A 336 -3.48 18.16 21.63
C LEU A 336 -2.35 17.22 21.18
N VAL A 337 -1.47 17.69 20.30
CA VAL A 337 -0.30 16.93 19.85
C VAL A 337 0.71 16.77 20.98
N TYR A 338 0.91 17.79 21.82
CA TYR A 338 1.76 17.69 23.00
C TYR A 338 1.20 16.73 24.05
N ASP A 339 -0.12 16.74 24.27
CA ASP A 339 -0.80 15.79 25.16
C ASP A 339 -0.68 14.34 24.63
N LEU A 340 -0.71 14.15 23.31
CA LEU A 340 -0.44 12.86 22.70
C LEU A 340 1.03 12.44 22.87
N LEU A 341 1.99 13.34 22.65
CA LEU A 341 3.42 13.10 22.89
C LEU A 341 3.71 12.71 24.34
N CYS A 342 3.00 13.30 25.30
CA CYS A 342 3.16 12.98 26.71
C CYS A 342 2.68 11.57 27.08
N ARG A 343 1.78 10.99 26.26
CA ARG A 343 1.24 9.63 26.45
C ARG A 343 1.90 8.58 25.57
N THR A 344 2.81 8.97 24.68
CA THR A 344 3.62 8.05 23.89
C THR A 344 4.97 7.81 24.55
N ASP A 345 5.39 6.55 24.54
CA ASP A 345 6.73 6.14 24.96
C ASP A 345 7.36 5.32 23.82
N PRO A 346 8.42 5.79 23.16
CA PRO A 346 9.10 5.03 22.12
C PRO A 346 9.84 3.81 22.70
N SER A 347 10.12 3.77 24.01
CA SER A 347 10.83 2.69 24.70
C SER A 347 9.97 1.89 25.67
N GLY A 348 8.66 2.14 25.68
CA GLY A 348 7.70 1.44 26.55
C GLY A 348 7.52 -0.03 26.15
N GLU A 349 6.80 -0.78 27.00
CA GLU A 349 6.45 -2.19 26.76
C GLU A 349 5.71 -2.37 25.43
N ILE A 350 4.76 -1.47 25.16
CA ILE A 350 4.10 -1.30 23.87
C ILE A 350 4.62 0.03 23.31
N PRO A 351 5.65 0.01 22.45
CA PRO A 351 6.32 1.21 22.03
C PRO A 351 5.61 1.87 20.84
N HIS A 352 5.65 3.19 20.84
CA HIS A 352 4.97 4.01 19.82
C HIS A 352 5.93 4.96 19.07
N PRO A 353 7.05 4.46 18.50
CA PRO A 353 8.11 5.30 17.93
C PRO A 353 7.58 6.24 16.84
N TYR A 354 6.82 5.72 15.87
CA TYR A 354 6.22 6.54 14.81
C TYR A 354 5.36 7.68 15.34
N THR A 355 4.46 7.40 16.29
CA THR A 355 3.54 8.44 16.82
C THR A 355 4.33 9.48 17.62
N TRP A 356 5.32 9.04 18.41
CA TRP A 356 6.21 9.92 19.15
C TRP A 356 7.01 10.84 18.22
N THR A 357 7.69 10.27 17.21
CA THR A 357 8.50 11.02 16.24
C THR A 357 7.66 12.07 15.52
N ARG A 358 6.46 11.69 15.03
CA ARG A 358 5.56 12.61 14.33
C ARG A 358 5.03 13.72 15.25
N CYS A 359 4.74 13.43 16.52
CA CYS A 359 4.36 14.49 17.45
C CYS A 359 5.52 15.46 17.72
N ALA A 360 6.73 14.94 17.94
CA ALA A 360 7.92 15.77 18.16
C ALA A 360 8.21 16.67 16.94
N GLU A 361 8.21 16.10 15.74
CA GLU A 361 8.39 16.83 14.48
C GLU A 361 7.36 17.95 14.31
N TYR A 362 6.07 17.66 14.53
CA TYR A 362 4.99 18.65 14.39
C TYR A 362 5.22 19.87 15.29
N LEU A 363 5.57 19.61 16.55
CA LEU A 363 5.72 20.66 17.55
C LEU A 363 6.99 21.48 17.32
N LEU A 364 8.09 20.84 16.88
CA LEU A 364 9.36 21.50 16.55
C LEU A 364 9.22 22.42 15.33
N GLN A 365 8.54 21.96 14.27
CA GLN A 365 8.24 22.78 13.08
C GLN A 365 7.43 24.03 13.42
N ARG A 366 6.68 24.02 14.53
CA ARG A 366 5.90 25.15 15.04
C ARG A 366 6.57 25.94 16.16
N HIS A 367 7.81 25.60 16.51
CA HIS A 367 8.53 26.18 17.63
C HIS A 367 7.75 26.14 18.96
N SER A 368 6.93 25.10 19.15
CA SER A 368 6.12 24.90 20.36
C SER A 368 6.73 23.83 21.25
N HIS A 369 6.69 24.03 22.58
CA HIS A 369 7.23 23.11 23.59
C HIS A 369 8.71 22.71 23.35
N PHE A 370 9.53 23.62 22.80
CA PHE A 370 10.88 23.34 22.30
C PHE A 370 11.79 22.69 23.35
N GLU A 371 11.88 23.25 24.55
CA GLU A 371 12.72 22.70 25.64
C GLU A 371 12.20 21.36 26.18
N GLN A 372 10.88 21.18 26.25
CA GLN A 372 10.28 19.92 26.68
C GLN A 372 10.60 18.80 25.68
N ILE A 373 10.55 19.11 24.38
CA ILE A 373 10.86 18.16 23.32
C ILE A 373 12.36 17.88 23.28
N ARG A 374 13.21 18.89 23.44
CA ARG A 374 14.66 18.72 23.58
C ARG A 374 15.02 17.69 24.65
N ASN A 375 14.42 17.82 25.84
CA ASN A 375 14.64 16.89 26.95
C ASN A 375 14.14 15.48 26.60
N LYS A 376 12.98 15.35 25.94
CA LYS A 376 12.45 14.06 25.50
C LYS A 376 13.33 13.40 24.43
N ILE A 377 13.88 14.17 23.48
CA ILE A 377 14.81 13.69 22.45
C ILE A 377 16.11 13.18 23.09
N TYR A 378 16.67 13.91 24.05
CA TYR A 378 17.88 13.48 24.76
C TYR A 378 17.68 12.13 25.47
N LEU A 379 16.53 11.95 26.11
CA LEU A 379 16.15 10.76 26.87
C LEU A 379 15.57 9.63 26.02
N VAL A 380 15.47 9.78 24.69
CA VAL A 380 14.92 8.73 23.82
C VAL A 380 15.71 7.44 24.03
N GLY A 381 15.04 6.31 24.23
CA GLY A 381 15.69 5.05 24.58
C GLY A 381 16.07 4.23 23.36
N ARG A 382 15.59 2.98 23.27
CA ARG A 382 16.09 1.95 22.35
C ARG A 382 15.48 2.00 20.94
N ARG A 383 14.31 2.61 20.75
CA ARG A 383 13.61 2.66 19.45
C ARG A 383 13.48 4.12 19.02
N CYS A 384 13.51 4.38 17.71
CA CYS A 384 13.51 5.69 17.05
C CYS A 384 14.71 6.60 17.35
N LEU A 385 15.85 6.00 17.74
CA LEU A 385 17.11 6.74 17.88
C LEU A 385 17.54 7.37 16.56
N GLY A 386 17.34 6.69 15.43
CA GLY A 386 17.68 7.22 14.10
C GLY A 386 16.90 8.49 13.78
N ASP A 387 15.56 8.43 13.92
CA ASP A 387 14.69 9.59 13.73
C ASP A 387 15.01 10.75 14.70
N ALA A 388 15.26 10.42 15.97
CA ALA A 388 15.60 11.41 16.99
C ALA A 388 16.94 12.08 16.70
N ALA A 389 17.93 11.35 16.17
CA ALA A 389 19.21 11.91 15.75
C ALA A 389 19.04 12.90 14.57
N VAL A 390 18.19 12.57 13.59
CA VAL A 390 17.87 13.47 12.48
C VAL A 390 17.13 14.73 12.97
N LEU A 391 16.14 14.58 13.87
CA LEU A 391 15.46 15.71 14.51
C LEU A 391 16.43 16.57 15.33
N ALA A 392 17.37 15.96 16.05
CA ALA A 392 18.39 16.67 16.79
C ALA A 392 19.35 17.43 15.87
N LEU A 393 19.77 16.85 14.74
CA LEU A 393 20.60 17.57 13.77
C LEU A 393 19.90 18.83 13.24
N GLU A 394 18.59 18.76 13.02
CA GLU A 394 17.79 19.87 12.49
C GLU A 394 17.52 20.97 13.52
N TYR A 395 17.15 20.60 14.75
CA TYR A 395 16.65 21.56 15.76
C TYR A 395 17.59 21.76 16.96
N PHE A 396 18.43 20.77 17.26
CA PHE A 396 19.30 20.74 18.44
C PHE A 396 20.72 20.23 18.13
N PRO A 397 21.51 20.91 17.27
CA PRO A 397 22.77 20.35 16.77
C PRO A 397 23.74 19.87 17.86
N GLY A 398 23.72 20.50 19.04
CA GLY A 398 24.51 20.09 20.20
C GLY A 398 24.10 18.76 20.86
N LEU A 399 23.02 18.11 20.42
CA LEU A 399 22.64 16.75 20.85
C LEU A 399 22.86 15.70 19.74
N ALA A 400 23.12 16.15 18.51
CA ALA A 400 23.05 15.29 17.33
C ALA A 400 24.13 14.20 17.33
N VAL A 401 25.38 14.54 17.66
CA VAL A 401 26.52 13.62 17.63
C VAL A 401 26.29 12.43 18.56
N ASP A 402 25.97 12.69 19.83
CA ASP A 402 25.67 11.65 20.80
C ASP A 402 24.51 10.74 20.36
N LEU A 403 23.44 11.32 19.80
CA LEU A 403 22.30 10.53 19.31
C LEU A 403 22.66 9.68 18.10
N PHE A 404 23.44 10.19 17.14
CA PHE A 404 23.93 9.39 16.02
C PHE A 404 24.85 8.27 16.50
N ARG A 405 25.76 8.51 17.46
CA ARG A 405 26.64 7.45 18.00
C ARG A 405 25.83 6.33 18.62
N ARG A 406 24.79 6.67 19.38
CA ARG A 406 23.86 5.72 20.00
C ARG A 406 23.03 4.98 18.95
N ALA A 407 22.51 5.68 17.95
CA ALA A 407 21.69 5.11 16.88
C ALA A 407 22.46 4.09 16.03
N LEU A 408 23.70 4.42 15.64
CA LEU A 408 24.57 3.51 14.87
C LEU A 408 24.96 2.23 15.63
N ARG A 409 24.90 2.26 16.97
CA ARG A 409 25.15 1.10 17.85
C ARG A 409 23.85 0.48 18.38
N SER A 410 22.69 0.94 17.91
CA SER A 410 21.41 0.37 18.30
C SER A 410 21.35 -1.09 17.85
N ASP A 411 20.75 -1.95 18.66
CA ASP A 411 20.43 -3.32 18.25
C ASP A 411 19.16 -3.39 17.39
N VAL A 412 18.49 -2.26 17.17
CA VAL A 412 17.37 -2.10 16.24
C VAL A 412 17.93 -1.71 14.86
N PRO A 413 17.85 -2.59 13.84
CA PRO A 413 18.43 -2.32 12.51
C PRO A 413 17.89 -1.05 11.86
N CYS A 414 16.62 -0.71 12.08
CA CYS A 414 16.02 0.50 11.52
C CYS A 414 16.69 1.78 12.04
N ASP A 415 17.06 1.84 13.32
CA ASP A 415 17.76 3.00 13.88
C ASP A 415 19.15 3.16 13.28
N ARG A 416 19.87 2.04 13.08
CA ARG A 416 21.18 2.05 12.39
C ARG A 416 21.03 2.51 10.94
N ASN A 417 20.01 2.01 10.24
CA ASN A 417 19.75 2.31 8.83
C ASN A 417 19.47 3.80 8.62
N THR A 418 18.50 4.35 9.35
CA THR A 418 18.14 5.78 9.29
C THR A 418 19.33 6.67 9.66
N ALA A 419 20.09 6.32 10.71
CA ALA A 419 21.26 7.08 11.12
C ALA A 419 22.36 7.06 10.05
N ALA A 420 22.71 5.88 9.54
CA ALA A 420 23.76 5.73 8.54
C ALA A 420 23.39 6.40 7.21
N ALA A 421 22.13 6.25 6.76
CA ALA A 421 21.60 6.93 5.57
C ALA A 421 21.67 8.46 5.72
N ALA A 422 21.25 9.00 6.86
CA ALA A 422 21.34 10.44 7.13
C ALA A 422 22.80 10.95 7.08
N LEU A 423 23.74 10.23 7.70
CA LEU A 423 25.16 10.58 7.69
C LEU A 423 25.79 10.50 6.29
N ALA A 424 25.33 9.55 5.45
CA ALA A 424 25.71 9.46 4.04
C ALA A 424 25.19 10.62 3.19
N ILE A 425 23.99 11.13 3.47
CA ILE A 425 23.46 12.31 2.77
C ILE A 425 24.18 13.59 3.22
N VAL A 426 24.49 13.71 4.52
CA VAL A 426 25.26 14.85 5.07
C VAL A 426 26.64 14.92 4.43
N ASP A 427 27.33 13.78 4.32
CA ASP A 427 28.60 13.64 3.60
C ASP A 427 29.62 14.75 3.99
N GLN A 428 29.95 14.79 5.29
CA GLN A 428 30.92 15.71 5.91
C GLN A 428 31.99 14.89 6.66
N PRO A 429 33.19 15.46 6.92
CA PRO A 429 34.25 14.74 7.62
C PRO A 429 33.82 14.13 8.96
N TRP A 430 33.00 14.83 9.75
CA TRP A 430 32.49 14.31 11.02
C TRP A 430 31.56 13.12 10.82
N SER A 431 30.75 13.10 9.75
CA SER A 431 29.84 11.99 9.47
C SER A 431 30.60 10.76 8.98
N HIS A 432 31.68 10.96 8.22
CA HIS A 432 32.61 9.88 7.83
C HIS A 432 33.26 9.23 9.05
N LEU A 433 33.81 10.04 9.96
CA LEU A 433 34.46 9.56 11.19
C LEU A 433 33.52 8.71 12.04
N MET A 434 32.26 9.12 12.18
CA MET A 434 31.27 8.37 12.96
C MET A 434 30.97 6.98 12.38
N LEU A 435 30.87 6.87 11.05
CA LEU A 435 30.62 5.60 10.38
C LEU A 435 31.85 4.69 10.45
N LEU A 436 33.04 5.24 10.21
CA LEU A 436 34.31 4.51 10.32
C LEU A 436 34.56 3.98 11.74
N GLN A 437 34.23 4.76 12.76
CA GLN A 437 34.39 4.34 14.16
C GLN A 437 33.60 3.06 14.49
N VAL A 438 32.44 2.84 13.87
CA VAL A 438 31.66 1.60 14.07
C VAL A 438 32.37 0.37 13.49
N LEU A 439 33.02 0.53 12.33
CA LEU A 439 33.82 -0.53 11.70
C LEU A 439 35.09 -0.84 12.51
N GLU A 440 35.68 0.17 13.15
CA GLU A 440 36.84 -0.01 14.04
C GLU A 440 36.47 -0.74 15.35
N GLU A 441 35.27 -0.50 15.87
CA GLU A 441 34.82 -1.04 17.16
C GLU A 441 34.21 -2.45 17.08
N SER A 442 33.78 -2.89 15.88
CA SER A 442 33.04 -4.14 15.71
C SER A 442 33.55 -4.94 14.52
N THR A 443 33.68 -6.25 14.73
CA THR A 443 33.91 -7.25 13.68
C THR A 443 32.63 -7.98 13.28
N ASP A 444 31.48 -7.60 13.85
CA ASP A 444 30.19 -8.23 13.58
C ASP A 444 29.62 -7.74 12.24
N GLN A 445 29.30 -8.68 11.36
CA GLN A 445 28.80 -8.43 10.01
C GLN A 445 27.45 -7.69 10.00
N GLU A 446 26.54 -8.05 10.90
CA GLU A 446 25.19 -7.48 10.97
C GLU A 446 25.20 -6.10 11.63
N ALA A 447 26.03 -5.90 12.65
CA ALA A 447 26.14 -4.62 13.36
C ALA A 447 26.79 -3.52 12.52
N THR A 448 27.65 -3.88 11.56
CA THR A 448 28.37 -2.93 10.69
C THR A 448 27.72 -2.76 9.30
N ALA A 449 26.72 -3.56 8.96
CA ALA A 449 26.15 -3.65 7.61
C ALA A 449 25.65 -2.29 7.10
N GLU A 450 24.90 -1.55 7.91
CA GLU A 450 24.38 -0.23 7.53
C GLU A 450 25.50 0.80 7.34
N CYS A 451 26.54 0.77 8.19
CA CYS A 451 27.66 1.70 8.06
C CYS A 451 28.49 1.45 6.79
N ARG A 452 28.74 0.18 6.46
CA ARG A 452 29.43 -0.20 5.21
C ARG A 452 28.65 0.24 3.98
N ALA A 453 27.36 -0.06 3.93
CA ALA A 453 26.50 0.34 2.80
C ALA A 453 26.45 1.88 2.65
N ALA A 454 26.34 2.61 3.76
CA ALA A 454 26.37 4.07 3.75
C ALA A 454 27.70 4.64 3.22
N LEU A 455 28.84 4.09 3.64
CA LEU A 455 30.17 4.49 3.16
C LEU A 455 30.36 4.19 1.67
N LEU A 456 29.88 3.03 1.19
CA LEU A 456 29.90 2.66 -0.23
C LEU A 456 29.00 3.55 -1.10
N ALA A 457 27.89 4.04 -0.56
CA ALA A 457 26.99 4.97 -1.25
C ALA A 457 27.60 6.38 -1.44
N MET A 458 28.63 6.75 -0.68
CA MET A 458 29.33 8.03 -0.84
C MET A 458 30.30 8.01 -2.03
N SER A 459 30.67 9.19 -2.52
CA SER A 459 31.57 9.33 -3.70
C SER A 459 33.07 9.34 -3.36
N HIS A 460 33.47 8.82 -2.19
CA HIS A 460 34.86 8.88 -1.68
C HIS A 460 35.56 7.52 -1.78
N ARG A 461 36.51 7.41 -2.70
CA ARG A 461 37.22 6.13 -2.99
C ARG A 461 38.03 5.61 -1.79
N GLU A 462 38.52 6.51 -0.96
CA GLU A 462 39.24 6.19 0.26
C GLU A 462 38.34 5.48 1.28
N LEU A 463 37.06 5.85 1.37
CA LEU A 463 36.10 5.19 2.26
C LEU A 463 35.75 3.80 1.73
N HIS A 464 35.60 3.67 0.41
CA HIS A 464 35.40 2.37 -0.24
C HIS A 464 36.56 1.42 0.06
N ALA A 465 37.80 1.89 -0.06
CA ALA A 465 38.98 1.08 0.22
C ALA A 465 39.03 0.58 1.69
N VAL A 466 38.51 1.37 2.64
CA VAL A 466 38.41 0.93 4.05
C VAL A 466 37.36 -0.17 4.20
N VAL A 467 36.19 -0.03 3.56
CA VAL A 467 35.15 -1.07 3.57
C VAL A 467 35.66 -2.36 2.93
N ASP A 468 36.29 -2.29 1.75
CA ASP A 468 36.87 -3.44 1.04
C ASP A 468 37.96 -4.14 1.87
N GLN A 469 38.74 -3.39 2.64
CA GLN A 469 39.74 -3.94 3.54
C GLN A 469 39.07 -4.63 4.74
N TRP A 470 38.09 -3.97 5.37
CA TRP A 470 37.36 -4.53 6.50
C TRP A 470 36.65 -5.84 6.13
N GLU A 471 36.00 -5.90 4.96
CA GLU A 471 35.31 -7.12 4.50
C GLU A 471 36.27 -8.27 4.19
N ARG A 472 37.47 -7.97 3.68
CA ARG A 472 38.52 -8.96 3.49
C ARG A 472 39.06 -9.51 4.80
N ASP A 473 39.18 -8.66 5.81
CA ASP A 473 39.69 -9.05 7.13
C ASP A 473 38.63 -9.79 7.98
N HIS A 474 37.35 -9.61 7.67
CA HIS A 474 36.22 -10.19 8.40
C HIS A 474 35.26 -10.92 7.46
N PRO A 475 35.67 -11.97 6.72
CA PRO A 475 34.81 -12.61 5.73
C PRO A 475 33.52 -13.15 6.36
N HIS A 476 32.38 -12.93 5.69
CA HIS A 476 31.12 -13.54 6.09
C HIS A 476 31.12 -15.02 5.71
N GLU A 477 31.03 -15.92 6.70
CA GLU A 477 30.82 -17.34 6.45
C GLU A 477 29.35 -17.56 6.05
N PRO A 478 29.05 -17.94 4.79
CA PRO A 478 27.68 -18.28 4.42
C PRO A 478 27.22 -19.47 5.26
N LYS A 479 26.02 -19.38 5.83
CA LYS A 479 25.42 -20.49 6.56
C LYS A 479 25.15 -21.60 5.55
N THR A 480 25.84 -22.73 5.73
CA THR A 480 25.66 -23.89 4.87
C THR A 480 24.28 -24.51 5.13
N GLY A 481 23.39 -24.47 4.14
CA GLY A 481 22.07 -25.09 4.21
C GLY A 481 21.25 -24.83 2.94
N PRO A 482 20.12 -25.55 2.75
CA PRO A 482 19.23 -25.32 1.61
C PRO A 482 18.41 -24.02 1.73
N PHE A 483 18.51 -23.30 2.85
CA PHE A 483 17.74 -22.10 3.15
C PHE A 483 18.66 -20.94 3.51
N ILE A 484 18.38 -19.75 2.96
CA ILE A 484 19.02 -18.48 3.34
C ILE A 484 18.36 -18.00 4.63
N SER A 485 19.15 -17.69 5.65
CA SER A 485 18.63 -17.10 6.89
C SER A 485 18.19 -15.64 6.69
N MET A 486 17.27 -15.15 7.52
CA MET A 486 16.85 -13.74 7.48
C MET A 486 18.03 -12.76 7.61
N SER A 487 19.04 -13.13 8.41
CA SER A 487 20.30 -12.39 8.51
C SER A 487 21.03 -12.27 7.18
N GLU A 488 21.21 -13.40 6.47
CA GLU A 488 21.91 -13.40 5.18
C GLU A 488 21.13 -12.64 4.12
N MET A 489 19.81 -12.80 4.07
CA MET A 489 18.96 -12.01 3.18
C MET A 489 19.06 -10.51 3.49
N SER A 490 19.10 -10.14 4.78
CA SER A 490 19.28 -8.75 5.21
C SER A 490 20.64 -8.16 4.82
N LEU A 491 21.70 -8.98 4.81
CA LEU A 491 23.03 -8.58 4.33
C LEU A 491 23.05 -8.44 2.80
N GLN A 492 22.48 -9.41 2.07
CA GLN A 492 22.45 -9.40 0.60
C GLN A 492 21.65 -8.23 0.02
N THR A 493 20.58 -7.82 0.69
CA THR A 493 19.70 -6.73 0.22
C THR A 493 20.09 -5.37 0.78
N ARG A 494 21.15 -5.28 1.59
CA ARG A 494 21.44 -4.10 2.42
C ARG A 494 21.64 -2.82 1.63
N GLU A 495 22.34 -2.89 0.49
CA GLU A 495 22.57 -1.73 -0.38
C GLU A 495 21.25 -1.14 -0.89
N THR A 496 20.32 -1.99 -1.32
CA THR A 496 18.98 -1.58 -1.76
C THR A 496 18.21 -0.89 -0.64
N TRP A 497 18.20 -1.46 0.57
CA TRP A 497 17.55 -0.86 1.74
C TRP A 497 18.17 0.49 2.13
N MET A 498 19.51 0.60 2.05
CA MET A 498 20.22 1.86 2.30
C MET A 498 19.82 2.91 1.28
N GLN A 499 19.80 2.57 -0.01
CA GLN A 499 19.39 3.50 -1.06
C GLN A 499 17.94 4.00 -0.86
N GLN A 500 17.00 3.09 -0.55
CA GLN A 500 15.60 3.46 -0.28
C GLN A 500 15.46 4.41 0.92
N GLU A 501 16.20 4.14 2.00
CA GLU A 501 16.22 5.01 3.17
C GLU A 501 16.84 6.38 2.84
N MET A 502 17.93 6.40 2.07
CA MET A 502 18.55 7.64 1.60
C MET A 502 17.59 8.46 0.72
N GLU A 503 16.87 7.82 -0.21
CA GLU A 503 15.86 8.47 -1.05
C GLU A 503 14.73 9.07 -0.19
N THR A 504 14.27 8.34 0.83
CA THR A 504 13.24 8.79 1.77
C THR A 504 13.70 10.02 2.57
N LEU A 505 14.96 10.04 3.01
CA LEU A 505 15.51 11.12 3.83
C LEU A 505 16.07 12.30 3.01
N HIS A 506 16.30 12.11 1.71
CA HIS A 506 17.10 13.01 0.87
C HIS A 506 16.68 14.48 0.98
N GLU A 507 15.41 14.77 0.68
CA GLU A 507 14.87 16.14 0.65
C GLU A 507 15.02 16.89 1.97
N ARG A 508 14.94 16.16 3.09
CA ARG A 508 15.05 16.73 4.43
C ARG A 508 16.51 16.91 4.83
N VAL A 509 17.31 15.84 4.73
CA VAL A 509 18.67 15.79 5.27
C VAL A 509 19.67 16.56 4.41
N ILE A 510 19.47 16.65 3.08
CA ILE A 510 20.39 17.39 2.21
C ILE A 510 20.49 18.88 2.60
N ARG A 511 19.42 19.45 3.18
CA ARG A 511 19.37 20.83 3.67
C ARG A 511 20.19 21.03 4.95
N LEU A 512 20.48 19.94 5.67
CA LEU A 512 21.26 19.91 6.90
C LEU A 512 22.75 19.69 6.64
N ARG A 513 23.16 19.43 5.40
CA ARG A 513 24.58 19.26 5.01
C ARG A 513 25.53 20.36 5.53
N PRO A 514 25.15 21.65 5.57
CA PRO A 514 26.02 22.70 6.10
C PRO A 514 26.13 22.73 7.64
N VAL A 515 25.29 21.98 8.35
CA VAL A 515 25.28 21.96 9.81
C VAL A 515 26.49 21.15 10.29
N VAL A 516 27.37 21.82 11.02
CA VAL A 516 28.47 21.18 11.75
C VAL A 516 28.08 21.18 13.23
N PRO A 517 27.79 19.99 13.81
CA PRO A 517 27.57 19.89 15.24
C PRO A 517 28.78 20.43 16.01
N PRO A 518 28.60 21.08 17.17
CA PRO A 518 29.73 21.54 17.97
C PRO A 518 30.62 20.35 18.33
N ASP A 519 31.92 20.45 18.06
CA ASP A 519 32.89 19.43 18.44
C ASP A 519 32.82 19.21 19.95
N GLU A 520 32.68 17.95 20.37
CA GLU A 520 32.86 17.53 21.76
C GLU A 520 34.34 17.52 22.17
N THR A 521 35.16 18.43 21.61
CA THR A 521 36.55 18.62 22.04
C THR A 521 36.60 19.37 23.37
N THR A 522 36.00 18.79 24.41
CA THR A 522 36.26 19.08 25.83
C THR A 522 36.08 17.85 26.69
#